data_AF-A0A8W8K427-F1
#
_entry.id   AF-A0A8W8K427-F1
#
_cell.length_a   1.000
_cell.length_b   1.000
_cell.length_c   1.000
_cell.angle_alpha   90.00
_cell.angle_beta   90.00
_cell.angle_gamma   90.00
#
_symmetry.space_group_name_H-M   'P 1'
#
loop_
_entity.id
_entity.type
_entity.pdbx_description
1 polymer ?
#
loop_
_entity_poly.entity_id
_entity_poly.type
_entity_poly.pdbx_seq_one_letter_code
_entity_poly.pdbx_strand_id
1 'polypeptide(L)'
;FRSINLQQKVSGNCTAARLDVFDGLRNKKRISESEGLCGTSLQTVDYTTDQDNFMPIEFTTDGSNQVGSFEITLTNFHTGECLAGEFLCTNGRCVDSTVQCDGYQNCGDNSDNVSDLCSVIAGLAAGAIVAIVLSAIFFVIFLPIFIIVVMGRRRRNRYSGI
;
A
#
# COMPACT_ATOMS: atom_id res chain seq x y z
N PHE A 1 6.77 0.38 -10.36
CA PHE A 1 5.67 -0.58 -10.67
C PHE A 1 5.36 -1.39 -9.42
N ARG A 2 4.08 -1.64 -9.12
CA ARG A 2 3.67 -2.44 -7.95
C ARG A 2 3.62 -3.92 -8.25
N SER A 3 3.06 -4.27 -9.40
CA SER A 3 3.03 -5.64 -9.90
C SER A 3 3.16 -5.65 -11.41
N ILE A 4 3.89 -6.64 -11.93
CA ILE A 4 3.91 -7.02 -13.33
C ILE A 4 3.75 -8.53 -13.31
N ASN A 5 2.74 -9.00 -14.01
CA ASN A 5 2.44 -10.39 -14.23
C ASN A 5 2.22 -10.55 -15.72
N LEU A 6 3.30 -10.51 -16.49
CA LEU A 6 3.29 -10.71 -17.92
C LEU A 6 3.98 -12.05 -18.24
N GLN A 7 3.88 -12.48 -19.50
CA GLN A 7 4.57 -13.69 -19.94
C GLN A 7 6.09 -13.57 -19.71
N GLN A 8 6.71 -14.68 -19.28
CA GLN A 8 8.15 -14.74 -19.01
C GLN A 8 8.99 -14.55 -20.27
N LYS A 9 10.23 -14.11 -20.08
CA LYS A 9 11.23 -13.98 -21.16
C LYS A 9 11.41 -15.31 -21.89
N VAL A 10 11.37 -15.27 -23.22
CA VAL A 10 11.71 -16.41 -24.09
C VAL A 10 13.09 -16.13 -24.68
N SER A 11 14.07 -16.98 -24.36
CA SER A 11 15.48 -16.77 -24.75
C SER A 11 16.05 -15.39 -24.34
N GLY A 12 15.60 -14.86 -23.20
CA GLY A 12 16.05 -13.56 -22.68
C GLY A 12 15.21 -12.35 -23.13
N ASN A 13 14.27 -12.53 -24.06
CA ASN A 13 13.51 -11.43 -24.64
C ASN A 13 12.02 -11.49 -24.29
N CYS A 14 11.39 -10.33 -24.18
CA CYS A 14 9.95 -10.20 -23.98
C CYS A 14 9.23 -10.23 -25.33
N THR A 15 8.95 -11.44 -25.83
CA THR A 15 8.44 -11.64 -27.20
C THR A 15 6.93 -11.54 -27.31
N ALA A 16 6.21 -11.90 -26.26
CA ALA A 16 4.75 -12.03 -26.31
C ALA A 16 4.06 -10.76 -25.80
N ALA A 17 4.39 -10.31 -24.59
CA ALA A 17 3.96 -9.02 -24.07
C ALA A 17 5.10 -8.33 -23.34
N ARG A 18 5.17 -7.01 -23.50
CA ARG A 18 6.14 -6.18 -22.78
C ARG A 18 5.59 -4.80 -22.48
N LEU A 19 6.11 -4.21 -21.41
CA LEU A 19 5.90 -2.82 -21.03
C LEU A 19 7.18 -2.03 -21.25
N ASP A 20 7.05 -0.91 -21.94
CA ASP A 20 8.14 0.00 -22.22
C ASP A 20 7.86 1.35 -21.55
N VAL A 21 8.85 1.89 -20.84
CA VAL A 21 8.76 3.19 -20.17
C VAL A 21 9.72 4.15 -20.86
N PHE A 22 9.22 5.33 -21.18
CA PHE A 22 9.97 6.37 -21.87
C PHE A 22 10.04 7.65 -21.03
N ASP A 23 11.13 8.36 -21.20
CA ASP A 23 11.35 9.70 -20.67
C ASP A 23 11.15 10.73 -21.78
N GLY A 24 10.16 11.59 -21.56
CA GLY A 24 9.79 12.71 -22.40
C GLY A 24 9.05 12.43 -23.71
N LEU A 25 8.40 13.46 -24.24
CA LEU A 25 7.59 13.36 -25.46
C LEU A 25 8.40 13.45 -26.75
N ARG A 26 9.47 14.26 -26.76
CA ARG A 26 10.19 14.60 -27.99
C ARG A 26 11.19 13.53 -28.38
N ASN A 27 12.02 13.10 -27.43
CA ASN A 27 13.07 12.11 -27.67
C ASN A 27 12.60 10.69 -27.36
N LYS A 28 11.52 10.53 -26.56
CA LYS A 28 11.02 9.24 -26.08
C LYS A 28 12.17 8.31 -25.69
N LYS A 29 13.05 8.77 -24.80
CA LYS A 29 14.22 8.00 -24.39
C LYS A 29 13.73 6.81 -23.57
N ARG A 30 13.94 5.58 -24.06
CA ARG A 30 13.58 4.37 -23.30
C ARG A 30 14.39 4.32 -22.01
N ILE A 31 13.70 4.25 -20.87
CA ILE A 31 14.30 4.15 -19.54
C ILE A 31 14.04 2.77 -18.88
N SER A 32 13.10 1.99 -19.42
CA SER A 32 12.97 0.56 -19.10
C SER A 32 14.12 -0.27 -19.70
N GLU A 33 14.22 -1.55 -19.31
CA GLU A 33 15.18 -2.50 -19.90
C GLU A 33 15.10 -2.50 -21.45
N SER A 34 16.22 -2.81 -22.13
CA SER A 34 16.31 -2.80 -23.60
C SER A 34 15.28 -3.72 -24.26
N GLU A 35 14.98 -4.85 -23.64
CA GLU A 35 13.99 -5.83 -24.11
C GLU A 35 12.55 -5.52 -23.64
N GLY A 36 12.36 -4.46 -22.85
CA GLY A 36 11.11 -4.15 -22.16
C GLY A 36 10.90 -4.97 -20.89
N LEU A 37 9.85 -4.66 -20.15
CA LEU A 37 9.50 -5.32 -18.90
C LEU A 37 8.48 -6.43 -19.16
N CYS A 38 8.78 -7.64 -18.69
CA CYS A 38 7.88 -8.78 -18.72
C CYS A 38 8.21 -9.78 -17.60
N GLY A 39 7.47 -10.89 -17.52
CA GLY A 39 7.58 -11.87 -16.45
C GLY A 39 6.88 -11.45 -15.16
N THR A 40 7.37 -11.98 -14.03
CA THR A 40 6.76 -11.82 -12.70
C THR A 40 7.71 -11.21 -11.67
N SER A 41 8.83 -10.64 -12.13
CA SER A 41 9.88 -10.12 -11.24
C SER A 41 9.86 -8.60 -11.26
N LEU A 42 9.50 -8.00 -10.13
CA LEU A 42 9.76 -6.61 -9.84
C LEU A 42 10.41 -6.53 -8.47
N GLN A 43 11.74 -6.48 -8.44
CA GLN A 43 12.32 -5.51 -7.53
C GLN A 43 11.82 -4.15 -8.01
N THR A 44 11.29 -3.35 -7.10
CA THR A 44 10.64 -2.07 -7.37
C THR A 44 11.59 -1.15 -8.14
N VAL A 45 11.48 -1.16 -9.48
CA VAL A 45 12.20 -0.20 -10.32
C VAL A 45 11.35 1.05 -10.40
N ASP A 46 11.89 2.13 -9.86
CA ASP A 46 11.33 3.45 -9.96
C ASP A 46 11.89 4.16 -11.18
N TYR A 47 10.99 4.61 -12.03
CA TYR A 47 11.32 5.38 -13.22
C TYR A 47 10.96 6.84 -12.95
N THR A 48 11.87 7.73 -13.31
CA THR A 48 11.64 9.18 -13.22
C THR A 48 11.96 9.83 -14.54
N THR A 49 11.19 10.86 -14.88
CA THR A 49 11.48 11.73 -16.02
C THR A 49 12.50 12.77 -15.61
N ASP A 50 13.55 12.95 -16.43
CA ASP A 50 14.60 13.94 -16.22
C ASP A 50 14.55 15.10 -17.23
N GLN A 51 13.82 14.94 -18.35
CA GLN A 51 13.80 15.92 -19.45
C GLN A 51 12.59 16.84 -19.45
N ASP A 52 11.42 16.32 -19.11
CA ASP A 52 10.17 17.06 -19.09
C ASP A 52 9.23 16.49 -18.02
N ASN A 53 7.92 16.74 -18.13
CA ASN A 53 6.90 16.26 -17.21
C ASN A 53 6.04 15.14 -17.82
N PHE A 54 6.55 14.43 -18.82
CA PHE A 54 5.83 13.38 -19.54
C PHE A 54 6.56 12.04 -19.45
N MET A 55 5.80 11.02 -19.07
CA MET A 55 6.26 9.64 -19.03
C MET A 55 5.36 8.76 -19.89
N PRO A 56 5.64 8.60 -21.19
CA PRO A 56 4.91 7.66 -22.02
C PRO A 56 5.16 6.22 -21.55
N ILE A 57 4.07 5.47 -21.40
CA ILE A 57 4.10 4.03 -21.13
C ILE A 57 3.46 3.33 -22.31
N GLU A 58 4.17 2.38 -22.91
CA GLU A 58 3.69 1.61 -24.04
C GLU A 58 3.55 0.14 -23.64
N PHE A 59 2.35 -0.40 -23.81
CA PHE A 59 2.08 -1.81 -23.63
C PHE A 59 1.96 -2.47 -25.00
N THR A 60 2.86 -3.41 -25.31
CA THR A 60 2.87 -4.15 -26.57
C THR A 60 2.49 -5.60 -26.31
N THR A 61 1.62 -6.16 -27.16
CA THR A 61 1.22 -7.57 -27.16
C THR A 61 1.22 -8.12 -28.59
N ASP A 62 1.53 -9.41 -28.75
CA ASP A 62 1.42 -10.15 -30.01
C ASP A 62 -0.01 -10.63 -30.34
N GLY A 63 -0.98 -10.36 -29.45
CA GLY A 63 -2.38 -10.75 -29.63
C GLY A 63 -2.67 -12.23 -29.33
N SER A 64 -1.70 -13.00 -28.84
CA SER A 64 -1.97 -14.30 -28.22
C SER A 64 -2.81 -14.11 -26.95
N ASN A 65 -3.53 -15.16 -26.50
CA ASN A 65 -4.34 -15.15 -25.28
C ASN A 65 -3.46 -15.02 -24.02
N GLN A 66 -2.78 -13.88 -23.87
CA GLN A 66 -1.93 -13.57 -22.74
C GLN A 66 -2.77 -13.04 -21.61
N VAL A 67 -2.91 -13.87 -20.59
CA VAL A 67 -3.37 -13.44 -19.27
C VAL A 67 -2.21 -12.71 -18.63
N GLY A 68 -2.28 -11.38 -18.63
CA GLY A 68 -1.31 -10.57 -17.92
C GLY A 68 -1.96 -9.40 -17.22
N SER A 69 -1.35 -8.97 -16.13
CA SER A 69 -1.75 -7.79 -15.38
C SER A 69 -0.53 -6.99 -14.98
N PHE A 70 -0.72 -5.69 -14.85
CA PHE A 70 0.28 -4.81 -14.27
C PHE A 70 -0.42 -3.70 -13.51
N GLU A 71 0.24 -3.25 -12.44
CA GLU A 71 -0.24 -2.16 -11.61
C GLU A 71 0.85 -1.10 -11.47
N ILE A 72 0.48 0.13 -11.79
CA ILE A 72 1.38 1.29 -11.86
C ILE A 72 0.84 2.34 -10.91
N THR A 73 1.71 2.82 -10.01
CA THR A 73 1.49 4.03 -9.22
C THR A 73 2.27 5.15 -9.87
N LEU A 74 1.60 6.25 -10.21
CA LEU A 74 2.22 7.46 -10.73
C LEU A 74 2.12 8.54 -9.67
N THR A 75 3.28 9.04 -9.24
CA THR A 75 3.37 10.05 -8.19
C THR A 75 4.05 11.29 -8.78
N ASN A 76 3.37 12.42 -8.68
CA ASN A 76 3.98 13.71 -8.98
C ASN A 76 4.93 14.09 -7.85
N PHE A 77 6.11 14.57 -8.20
CA PHE A 77 7.04 15.11 -7.23
C PHE A 77 7.74 16.35 -7.79
N HIS A 78 8.32 17.13 -6.90
CA HIS A 78 9.34 18.11 -7.24
C HIS A 78 10.49 18.05 -6.23
N THR A 79 11.55 18.80 -6.49
CA THR A 79 12.67 18.98 -5.56
C THR A 79 12.71 20.43 -5.08
N GLY A 80 13.44 20.69 -3.99
CA GLY A 80 13.54 22.02 -3.37
C GLY A 80 12.76 22.10 -2.06
N GLU A 81 12.23 23.28 -1.75
CA GLU A 81 11.42 23.50 -0.55
C GLU A 81 10.01 22.96 -0.76
N CYS A 82 9.59 22.03 0.09
CA CYS A 82 8.22 21.49 0.03
C CYS A 82 7.20 22.54 0.46
N LEU A 83 6.06 22.55 -0.21
CA LEU A 83 4.93 23.41 0.06
C LEU A 83 4.14 22.91 1.27
N ALA A 84 3.25 23.78 1.78
CA ALA A 84 2.30 23.38 2.81
C ALA A 84 1.39 22.26 2.28
N GLY A 85 1.32 21.14 3.01
CA GLY A 85 0.56 19.96 2.58
C GLY A 85 1.38 18.92 1.82
N GLU A 86 2.69 19.10 1.69
CA GLU A 86 3.60 18.12 1.11
C GLU A 86 4.50 17.46 2.18
N PHE A 87 5.03 16.29 1.81
CA PHE A 87 5.96 15.50 2.59
C PHE A 87 7.32 15.43 1.89
N LEU A 88 8.39 15.67 2.64
CA LEU A 88 9.76 15.54 2.16
C LEU A 88 10.25 14.09 2.33
N CYS A 89 10.42 13.40 1.21
CA CYS A 89 11.05 12.09 1.12
C CYS A 89 12.54 12.15 1.50
N THR A 90 13.11 11.02 1.94
CA THR A 90 14.55 10.92 2.30
C THR A 90 15.48 11.21 1.12
N ASN A 91 15.03 10.91 -0.10
CA ASN A 91 15.73 11.19 -1.35
C ASN A 91 15.59 12.66 -1.82
N GLY A 92 14.97 13.54 -1.02
CA GLY A 92 14.85 14.97 -1.31
C GLY A 92 13.68 15.34 -2.23
N ARG A 93 12.76 14.42 -2.53
CA ARG A 93 11.53 14.68 -3.27
C ARG A 93 10.43 15.20 -2.34
N CYS A 94 9.66 16.17 -2.81
CA CYS A 94 8.41 16.59 -2.19
C CYS A 94 7.26 15.88 -2.91
N VAL A 95 6.43 15.16 -2.14
CA VAL A 95 5.22 14.48 -2.62
C VAL A 95 4.02 14.95 -1.79
N ASP A 96 2.80 14.73 -2.27
CA ASP A 96 1.59 15.08 -1.53
C ASP A 96 1.55 14.37 -0.17
N SER A 97 1.24 15.08 0.92
CA SER A 97 1.21 14.46 2.25
C SER A 97 0.15 13.36 2.40
N THR A 98 -0.87 13.33 1.54
CA THR A 98 -1.94 12.32 1.54
C THR A 98 -1.48 10.93 1.10
N VAL A 99 -0.33 10.83 0.42
CA VAL A 99 0.23 9.54 -0.02
C VAL A 99 1.17 8.91 1.03
N GLN A 100 1.30 9.52 2.20
CA GLN A 100 1.98 8.89 3.32
C GLN A 100 1.16 7.71 3.85
N CYS A 101 1.83 6.58 4.10
CA CYS A 101 1.22 5.40 4.71
C CYS A 101 0.05 4.80 3.90
N ASP A 102 0.00 5.06 2.58
CA ASP A 102 -1.06 4.56 1.70
C ASP A 102 -0.79 3.14 1.18
N GLY A 103 0.41 2.60 1.48
CA GLY A 103 0.86 1.28 1.08
C GLY A 103 1.49 1.21 -0.31
N TYR A 104 1.76 2.35 -0.95
CA TYR A 104 2.42 2.47 -2.24
C TYR A 104 3.75 3.22 -2.11
N GLN A 105 4.80 2.81 -2.81
CA GLN A 105 6.11 3.47 -2.77
C GLN A 105 6.11 4.75 -3.61
N ASN A 106 5.55 5.84 -3.09
CA ASN A 106 5.39 7.10 -3.80
C ASN A 106 6.69 7.90 -3.89
N CYS A 107 7.53 7.83 -2.86
CA CYS A 107 8.81 8.55 -2.85
C CYS A 107 9.85 7.91 -3.80
N GLY A 108 9.73 6.62 -4.09
CA GLY A 108 10.74 5.83 -4.79
C GLY A 108 11.94 5.39 -3.91
N ASP A 109 11.98 5.81 -2.65
CA ASP A 109 12.90 5.30 -1.62
C ASP A 109 12.15 4.66 -0.44
N ASN A 110 10.83 4.56 -0.57
CA ASN A 110 9.88 4.01 0.41
C ASN A 110 9.76 4.80 1.71
N SER A 111 10.34 6.00 1.81
CA SER A 111 10.30 6.85 3.01
C SER A 111 8.89 7.26 3.43
N ASP A 112 7.93 7.27 2.50
CA ASP A 112 6.50 7.50 2.72
C ASP A 112 5.78 6.34 3.45
N ASN A 113 6.34 5.12 3.46
CA ASN A 113 5.76 3.95 4.14
C ASN A 113 6.56 3.44 5.34
N VAL A 114 7.82 3.85 5.48
CA VAL A 114 8.68 3.44 6.61
C VAL A 114 8.84 4.50 7.69
N SER A 115 8.11 5.60 7.60
CA SER A 115 8.10 6.60 8.67
C SER A 115 7.54 6.01 9.96
N ASP A 116 8.07 6.43 11.11
CA ASP A 116 7.59 5.99 12.43
C ASP A 116 6.07 6.16 12.56
N LEU A 117 5.52 7.19 11.92
CA LEU A 117 4.09 7.47 11.84
C LEU A 117 3.28 6.31 11.24
N CYS A 118 3.77 5.65 10.18
CA CYS A 118 3.06 4.54 9.52
C CYS A 118 2.90 3.34 10.47
N SER A 119 3.92 3.08 11.29
CA SER A 119 3.87 2.00 12.29
C SER A 119 2.88 2.29 13.41
N VAL A 120 2.76 3.56 13.82
CA VAL A 120 1.84 4.01 14.87
C VAL A 120 0.39 3.86 14.41
N ILE A 121 0.07 4.28 13.18
CA ILE A 121 -1.30 4.18 12.63
C ILE A 121 -1.74 2.71 12.54
N ALA A 122 -0.87 1.81 12.06
CA ALA A 122 -1.15 0.38 12.02
C ALA A 122 -1.38 -0.22 13.43
N GLY A 123 -0.60 0.22 14.42
CA GLY A 123 -0.73 -0.23 15.81
C GLY A 123 -2.02 0.24 16.50
N LEU A 124 -2.45 1.48 16.25
CA LEU A 124 -3.69 2.04 16.83
C LEU A 124 -4.93 1.27 16.39
N ALA A 125 -5.00 0.86 15.12
CA ALA A 125 -6.11 0.07 14.61
C ALA A 125 -6.21 -1.30 15.33
N ALA A 126 -5.08 -1.97 15.54
CA ALA A 126 -5.05 -3.24 16.28
C ALA A 126 -5.43 -3.06 17.76
N GLY A 127 -4.91 -2.02 18.42
CA GLY A 127 -5.19 -1.74 19.83
C GLY A 127 -6.66 -1.38 20.10
N ALA A 128 -7.27 -0.57 19.24
CA ALA A 128 -8.68 -0.19 19.36
C ALA A 128 -9.60 -1.41 19.23
N ILE A 129 -9.33 -2.31 18.29
CA ILE A 129 -10.11 -3.54 18.10
C ILE A 129 -10.03 -4.42 19.35
N VAL A 130 -8.85 -4.61 19.93
CA VAL A 130 -8.67 -5.40 21.17
C VAL A 130 -9.46 -4.79 22.33
N ALA A 131 -9.39 -3.47 22.52
CA ALA A 131 -10.12 -2.78 23.58
C ALA A 131 -11.65 -2.91 23.42
N ILE A 132 -12.16 -2.79 22.19
CA ILE A 132 -13.59 -2.96 21.88
C ILE A 132 -14.03 -4.40 22.18
N VAL A 133 -13.26 -5.41 21.77
CA VAL A 133 -13.59 -6.82 22.01
C VAL A 133 -13.57 -7.14 23.51
N LEU A 134 -12.55 -6.68 24.25
CA LEU A 134 -12.47 -6.89 25.70
C LEU A 134 -13.62 -6.21 26.45
N SER A 135 -13.99 -4.99 26.05
CA SER A 135 -15.14 -4.30 26.65
C SER A 135 -16.44 -5.04 26.35
N ALA A 136 -16.67 -5.48 25.10
CA ALA A 136 -17.85 -6.26 24.73
C ALA A 136 -17.95 -7.58 25.53
N ILE A 137 -16.84 -8.31 25.68
CA ILE A 137 -16.77 -9.53 26.50
C ILE A 137 -17.17 -9.24 27.96
N PHE A 138 -16.69 -8.12 28.53
CA PHE A 138 -17.05 -7.72 29.89
C PHE A 138 -18.56 -7.45 30.04
N PHE A 139 -19.15 -6.70 29.12
CA PHE A 139 -20.57 -6.35 29.17
C PHE A 139 -21.51 -7.53 28.86
N VAL A 140 -21.11 -8.43 27.95
CA VAL A 140 -21.96 -9.55 27.49
C VAL A 140 -21.84 -10.78 28.38
N ILE A 141 -20.69 -11.02 29.00
CA ILE A 141 -20.43 -12.24 29.78
C ILE A 141 -20.41 -11.92 31.28
N PHE A 142 -19.51 -11.03 31.71
CA PHE A 142 -19.28 -10.82 33.14
C PHE A 142 -20.43 -10.07 33.83
N LEU A 143 -21.00 -9.07 33.17
CA LEU A 143 -22.10 -8.27 33.72
C LEU A 143 -23.39 -9.07 33.98
N PRO A 144 -23.93 -9.86 33.03
CA PRO A 144 -25.11 -10.68 33.28
C PRO A 144 -24.83 -11.81 34.28
N ILE A 145 -23.66 -12.44 34.27
CA ILE A 145 -23.28 -13.43 35.31
C ILE A 145 -23.31 -12.79 36.69
N PHE A 146 -22.74 -11.58 36.84
CA PHE A 146 -22.76 -10.86 38.11
C PHE A 146 -24.19 -10.56 38.57
N ILE A 147 -25.06 -10.09 37.67
CA ILE A 147 -26.49 -9.84 37.97
C ILE A 147 -27.17 -11.14 38.42
N ILE A 148 -26.97 -12.25 37.72
CA ILE A 148 -27.54 -13.56 38.07
C ILE A 148 -27.09 -14.01 39.47
N VAL A 149 -25.79 -13.89 39.78
CA VAL A 149 -25.24 -14.26 41.09
C VAL A 149 -25.83 -13.41 42.21
N VAL A 150 -25.92 -12.09 42.01
CA VAL A 150 -26.50 -11.17 43.00
C VAL A 150 -27.98 -11.46 43.22
N MET A 151 -28.75 -11.66 42.15
CA MET A 151 -30.17 -12.03 42.24
C MET A 151 -30.35 -13.40 42.92
N GLY A 152 -29.48 -14.37 42.63
CA GLY A 152 -29.46 -15.68 43.27
C GLY A 152 -29.16 -15.60 44.77
N ARG A 153 -28.15 -14.83 45.17
CA ARG A 153 -27.82 -14.57 46.58
C ARG A 153 -28.96 -13.88 47.32
N ARG A 154 -29.60 -12.87 46.72
CA ARG A 154 -30.77 -12.18 47.29
C ARG A 154 -31.96 -13.11 47.48
N ARG A 155 -32.22 -14.02 46.53
CA ARG A 155 -33.29 -15.04 46.67
C ARG A 155 -32.99 -16.01 47.81
N ARG A 156 -31.75 -16.48 47.95
CA ARG A 156 -31.34 -17.40 49.03
C ARG A 156 -31.52 -16.76 50.42
N ASN A 157 -31.09 -15.51 50.58
CA ASN A 157 -31.23 -14.82 51.87
C ASN A 157 -32.70 -14.60 52.27
N ARG A 158 -33.64 -14.46 51.32
CA ARG A 158 -35.08 -14.40 51.67
C ARG A 158 -35.62 -15.73 52.21
N TYR A 159 -35.05 -16.87 51.80
CA TYR A 159 -35.48 -18.19 52.26
C TYR A 159 -34.89 -18.59 53.62
N SER A 160 -33.76 -18.01 54.04
CA SER A 160 -33.14 -18.29 55.34
C SER A 160 -33.61 -17.37 56.48
N GLY A 161 -34.55 -16.45 56.21
CA GLY A 161 -35.14 -15.53 57.18
C GLY A 161 -36.60 -15.84 57.53
N ILE A 162 -37.11 -17.01 57.11
CA ILE A 162 -38.39 -17.63 57.50
C ILE A 162 -38.03 -18.95 58.18
#